data_AF-A0A0B7GWG6-F1
#
_entry.id   AF-A0A0B7GWG6-F1
#
_cell.length_a   1.000
_cell.length_b   1.000
_cell.length_c   1.000
_cell.angle_alpha   90.00
_cell.angle_beta   90.00
_cell.angle_gamma   90.00
#
_symmetry.space_group_name_H-M   'P 1'
#
loop_
_entity.id
_entity.type
_entity.pdbx_description
1 polymer ?
#
loop_
_entity_poly.entity_id
_entity_poly.type
_entity_poly.pdbx_seq_one_letter_code
_entity_poly.pdbx_strand_id
1 'polypeptide(L)'
;MSKEALIKRFEMTKQLPPRADIKIKDPLSAGILEQAQYASPMPTIPEMGIYWSTMATTFANIWDGDSVEENLSTAASAMEAAK
;
A
#
# COMPACT_ATOMS: atom_id res chain seq x y z
N MET A 1 -9.46 5.59 -18.91
CA MET A 1 -10.66 6.34 -18.45
C MET A 1 -10.49 7.82 -18.82
N SER A 2 -11.56 8.48 -19.25
CA SER A 2 -11.52 9.93 -19.56
C SER A 2 -11.41 10.77 -18.28
N LYS A 3 -11.11 12.06 -18.43
CA LYS A 3 -11.05 13.01 -17.31
C LYS A 3 -12.42 13.13 -16.62
N GLU A 4 -13.47 13.20 -17.41
CA GLU A 4 -14.87 13.31 -16.98
C GLU A 4 -15.27 12.06 -16.18
N ALA A 5 -14.91 10.87 -16.66
CA ALA A 5 -15.19 9.63 -15.96
C ALA A 5 -14.46 9.55 -14.60
N LEU A 6 -13.23 10.06 -14.51
CA LEU A 6 -12.46 10.09 -13.26
C LEU A 6 -13.01 11.10 -12.25
N ILE A 7 -13.44 12.28 -12.72
CA ILE A 7 -14.15 13.26 -11.89
C ILE A 7 -15.44 12.64 -11.36
N LYS A 8 -16.22 11.98 -12.23
CA LYS A 8 -17.48 11.34 -11.81
C LYS A 8 -17.25 10.24 -10.78
N ARG A 9 -16.21 9.43 -10.95
CA ARG A 9 -15.81 8.41 -9.98
C ARG A 9 -15.45 9.02 -8.62
N PHE A 10 -14.67 10.11 -8.61
CA PHE A 10 -14.34 10.81 -7.38
C PHE A 10 -15.59 11.35 -6.67
N GLU A 11 -16.55 11.93 -7.41
CA GLU A 11 -17.83 12.37 -6.83
C GLU A 11 -18.59 11.23 -6.14
N MET A 12 -18.58 10.04 -6.74
CA MET A 12 -19.33 8.87 -6.26
C MET A 12 -18.65 8.14 -5.12
N THR A 13 -17.32 8.01 -5.15
CA THR A 13 -16.58 7.10 -4.26
C THR A 13 -15.52 7.78 -3.41
N LYS A 14 -15.24 9.06 -3.65
CA LYS A 14 -14.11 9.81 -3.07
C LYS A 14 -12.73 9.20 -3.36
N GLN A 15 -12.65 8.26 -4.31
CA GLN A 15 -11.37 7.69 -4.73
C GLN A 15 -10.55 8.74 -5.50
N LEU A 16 -9.35 9.02 -4.99
CA LEU A 16 -8.42 9.95 -5.64
C LEU A 16 -8.12 9.51 -7.09
N PRO A 17 -8.26 10.42 -8.07
CA PRO A 17 -7.94 10.11 -9.45
C PRO A 17 -6.43 10.05 -9.65
N PRO A 18 -5.90 9.13 -10.50
CA PRO A 18 -4.47 8.97 -10.73
C PRO A 18 -3.87 10.03 -11.68
N ARG A 19 -4.59 11.14 -11.93
CA ARG A 19 -4.22 12.17 -12.91
C ARG A 19 -3.88 13.49 -12.24
N ALA A 20 -2.68 14.01 -12.48
CA ALA A 20 -2.18 15.26 -11.88
C ALA A 20 -2.92 16.53 -12.35
N ASP A 21 -3.57 16.47 -13.52
CA ASP A 21 -4.34 17.58 -14.11
C ASP A 21 -5.77 17.69 -13.55
N ILE A 22 -6.19 16.79 -12.66
CA ILE A 22 -7.45 16.86 -11.92
C ILE A 22 -7.14 17.42 -10.54
N LYS A 23 -7.67 18.61 -10.23
CA LYS A 23 -7.49 19.25 -8.93
C LYS A 23 -8.65 18.92 -8.02
N ILE A 24 -8.36 18.19 -6.93
CA ILE A 24 -9.33 17.85 -5.89
C ILE A 24 -9.25 18.90 -4.78
N LYS A 25 -10.39 19.50 -4.43
CA LYS A 25 -10.54 20.50 -3.34
C LYS A 25 -11.32 19.91 -2.17
N ASP A 26 -10.92 18.73 -1.72
CA ASP A 26 -11.55 18.01 -0.62
C ASP A 26 -10.55 17.93 0.56
N PRO A 27 -10.89 18.44 1.76
CA PRO A 27 -9.93 18.52 2.87
C PRO A 27 -9.37 17.16 3.32
N LEU A 28 -10.16 16.08 3.24
CA LEU A 28 -9.70 14.73 3.60
C LEU A 28 -8.73 14.19 2.55
N SER A 29 -9.00 14.49 1.28
CA SER A 29 -8.14 14.13 0.15
C SER A 29 -6.78 14.84 0.20
N ALA A 30 -6.71 16.05 0.76
CA ALA A 30 -5.47 16.83 0.82
C ALA A 30 -4.37 16.12 1.62
N GLY A 31 -4.69 15.58 2.81
CA GLY A 31 -3.72 14.85 3.63
C GLY A 31 -3.20 13.57 2.96
N ILE A 32 -4.08 12.85 2.24
CA ILE A 32 -3.69 11.64 1.49
C ILE A 32 -2.75 12.01 0.33
N LEU A 33 -3.04 13.11 -0.40
CA LEU A 33 -2.20 13.58 -1.50
C LEU A 33 -0.82 14.08 -1.04
N GLU A 34 -0.76 14.71 0.12
CA GLU A 34 0.49 15.12 0.76
C GLU A 34 1.33 13.89 1.16
N GLN A 35 0.72 12.91 1.84
CA GLN A 35 1.40 11.68 2.22
C GLN A 35 1.86 10.86 1.01
N ALA A 36 1.12 10.90 -0.10
CA ALA A 36 1.47 10.19 -1.32
C ALA A 36 2.82 10.64 -1.92
N GLN A 37 3.32 11.85 -1.59
CA GLN A 37 4.65 12.30 -2.00
C GLN A 37 5.79 11.50 -1.36
N TYR A 38 5.52 10.86 -0.22
CA TYR A 38 6.46 10.01 0.52
C TYR A 38 6.23 8.52 0.25
N ALA A 39 5.24 8.17 -0.55
CA ALA A 39 4.92 6.80 -0.89
C ALA A 39 5.73 6.34 -2.10
N SER A 40 6.15 5.08 -2.08
CA SER A 40 6.67 4.38 -3.27
C SER A 40 5.60 3.44 -3.81
N PRO A 41 5.45 3.32 -5.14
CA PRO A 41 4.56 2.33 -5.73
C PRO A 41 4.92 0.92 -5.26
N MET A 42 3.90 0.14 -4.92
CA MET A 42 4.08 -1.28 -4.61
C MET A 42 4.64 -2.03 -5.84
N PRO A 43 5.59 -2.97 -5.67
CA PRO A 43 6.05 -3.81 -6.77
C PRO A 43 4.89 -4.62 -7.38
N THR A 44 4.96 -4.88 -8.69
CA THR A 44 3.92 -5.64 -9.42
C THR A 44 4.40 -7.04 -9.84
N ILE A 45 5.41 -7.57 -9.15
CA ILE A 45 5.99 -8.89 -9.42
C ILE A 45 5.18 -10.00 -8.72
N PRO A 46 5.16 -11.25 -9.25
CA PRO A 46 4.41 -12.36 -8.65
C PRO A 46 4.75 -12.63 -7.17
N GLU A 47 5.99 -12.41 -6.79
CA GLU A 47 6.55 -12.68 -5.45
C GLU A 47 5.88 -11.82 -4.35
N MET A 48 5.19 -10.72 -4.71
CA MET A 48 4.44 -9.93 -3.75
C MET A 48 3.32 -10.71 -3.06
N GLY A 49 2.80 -11.79 -3.65
CA GLY A 49 1.85 -12.67 -2.97
C GLY A 49 2.43 -13.31 -1.71
N ILE A 50 3.70 -13.76 -1.79
CA ILE A 50 4.43 -14.37 -0.68
C ILE A 50 4.79 -13.32 0.36
N TYR A 51 5.19 -12.13 -0.09
CA TYR A 51 5.46 -10.99 0.80
C TYR A 51 4.27 -10.72 1.73
N TRP A 52 3.05 -10.63 1.18
CA TRP A 52 1.87 -10.30 1.98
C TRP A 52 1.50 -11.36 3.01
N SER A 53 1.50 -12.64 2.63
CA SER A 53 1.18 -13.71 3.58
C SER A 53 2.22 -13.84 4.68
N THR A 54 3.52 -13.72 4.34
CA THR A 54 4.62 -13.81 5.29
C THR A 54 4.60 -12.64 6.27
N MET A 55 4.50 -11.42 5.76
CA MET A 55 4.52 -10.22 6.60
C MET A 55 3.26 -10.09 7.46
N ALA A 56 2.09 -10.58 7.01
CA ALA A 56 0.87 -10.60 7.82
C ALA A 56 1.06 -11.43 9.11
N THR A 57 1.57 -12.66 8.99
CA THR A 57 1.87 -13.51 10.16
C THR A 57 2.96 -12.90 11.03
N THR A 58 4.02 -12.39 10.41
CA THR A 58 5.15 -11.75 11.10
C THR A 58 4.68 -10.58 11.97
N PHE A 59 3.81 -9.72 11.44
CA PHE A 59 3.27 -8.59 12.20
C PHE A 59 2.31 -9.04 13.31
N ALA A 60 1.54 -10.10 13.11
CA ALA A 60 0.68 -10.66 14.16
C ALA A 60 1.52 -11.18 15.34
N ASN A 61 2.57 -11.96 15.07
CA ASN A 61 3.47 -12.47 16.11
C ASN A 61 4.15 -11.35 16.90
N ILE A 62 4.66 -10.33 16.19
CA ILE A 62 5.26 -9.14 16.82
C ILE A 62 4.24 -8.42 17.70
N TRP A 63 3.00 -8.29 17.23
CA TRP A 63 1.92 -7.67 17.99
C TRP A 63 1.59 -8.44 19.28
N ASP A 64 1.69 -9.77 19.23
CA ASP A 64 1.45 -10.67 20.37
C ASP A 64 2.64 -10.75 21.34
N GLY A 65 3.73 -10.04 21.06
CA GLY A 65 4.87 -9.84 21.97
C GLY A 65 6.13 -10.61 21.61
N ASP A 66 6.17 -11.27 20.45
CA ASP A 66 7.39 -11.94 20.00
C ASP A 66 8.50 -10.94 19.61
N SER A 67 9.74 -11.44 19.57
CA SER A 67 10.91 -10.65 19.18
C SER A 67 10.78 -10.09 17.77
N VAL A 68 10.89 -8.76 17.64
CA VAL A 68 10.84 -8.04 16.36
C VAL A 68 11.95 -8.51 15.42
N GLU A 69 13.18 -8.57 15.91
CA GLU A 69 14.35 -8.89 15.10
C GLU A 69 14.29 -10.33 14.59
N GLU A 70 13.94 -11.28 15.45
CA GLU A 70 13.86 -12.70 15.11
C GLU A 70 12.75 -12.98 14.09
N ASN A 71 11.58 -12.37 14.28
CA ASN A 71 10.46 -12.51 13.36
C ASN A 71 10.77 -11.93 11.97
N LEU A 72 11.34 -10.72 11.91
CA LEU A 72 11.71 -10.10 10.64
C LEU A 72 12.85 -10.86 9.93
N SER A 73 13.83 -11.38 10.67
CA SER A 73 14.89 -12.22 10.08
C SER A 73 14.32 -13.51 9.51
N THR A 74 13.41 -14.16 10.24
CA THR A 74 12.76 -15.40 9.80
C THR A 74 11.90 -15.16 8.55
N ALA A 75 11.16 -14.05 8.53
CA ALA A 75 10.37 -13.63 7.38
C ALA A 75 11.23 -13.42 6.13
N ALA A 76 12.37 -12.73 6.28
CA ALA A 76 13.33 -12.52 5.19
C ALA A 76 13.85 -13.86 4.64
N SER A 77 14.32 -14.76 5.51
CA SER A 77 14.81 -16.09 5.09
C SER A 77 13.73 -16.93 4.42
N ALA A 78 12.49 -16.89 4.90
CA ALA A 78 11.38 -17.61 4.28
C ALA A 78 11.05 -17.07 2.87
N MET A 79 11.06 -15.75 2.68
CA MET A 79 10.84 -15.13 1.37
C MET A 79 11.96 -15.45 0.38
N GLU A 80 13.21 -15.48 0.84
CA GLU A 80 14.36 -15.85 -0.01
C GLU A 80 14.33 -17.33 -0.43
N ALA A 81 13.91 -18.23 0.47
CA ALA A 81 13.80 -19.66 0.19
C ALA A 81 12.65 -20.03 -0.76
N ALA A 82 11.66 -19.15 -0.90
CA ALA A 82 10.47 -19.36 -1.74
C ALA A 82 10.62 -18.80 -3.17
N LYS A 83 11.80 -18.24 -3.49
CA LYS A 83 12.18 -17.74 -4.81
C LYS A 83 12.62 -18.86 -5.75
#